data_AF-A0A926BX17-F1
#
_entry.id   AF-A0A926BX17-F1
#
_cell.length_a   1.000
_cell.length_b   1.000
_cell.length_c   1.000
_cell.angle_alpha   90.00
_cell.angle_beta   90.00
_cell.angle_gamma   90.00
#
_symmetry.space_group_name_H-M   'P 1'
#
loop_
_entity.id
_entity.type
_entity.pdbx_description
1 polymer ?
#
loop_
_entity_poly.entity_id
_entity_poly.type
_entity_poly.pdbx_seq_one_letter_code
_entity_poly.pdbx_strand_id
1 'polypeptide(L)'
;MSIQTDELLIDKSRMHSRDVGVQNRADDCALPIVIGVTGHRHLDPASVRSLEGVVAKLFDDVRRDYPSSPLVVLSPLAEGADRLVARIGLAAGANLVVPLPFDPEHYRSDFATDESQREFDDFVARASRHFVLPLLDGHAAESTADAGLGRDLHYAQVGAYIARTSQILIALWDGDTRVRKGGTADVVYFRLHGAPPELVPVGAMLDAPLSGPLYHVVTPSPTTPVPQFAPLSVRTMYPSGYESDAAAATSFSAKLQSFDRFNRDERKLRSRLAAARVRSRESIAPTLMHRELDVDERQLVERFVVADTLALHYGRRSLFALIGIIAGVFVAVLAFEIYGHLLPNEHWLLGGYLAALIVAWLVQRVAGAGEYQAKYLDYRALAEGLRVQLFWWIAGLHDDVADHYMRKQRSVLDWIRDAIRTWSIGGEARTAKDSDVAASEARFAIVI
;
A
#
# COMPACT_ATOMS: atom_id res chain seq x y z
N MET A 1 -24.19 52.22 -30.35
CA MET A 1 -22.75 52.00 -30.18
C MET A 1 -22.46 51.99 -28.68
N SER A 2 -22.57 50.83 -28.05
CA SER A 2 -22.27 50.64 -26.62
C SER A 2 -21.91 49.18 -26.41
N ILE A 3 -20.62 48.90 -26.42
CA ILE A 3 -20.03 47.62 -26.01
C ILE A 3 -19.03 47.98 -24.93
N GLN A 4 -19.32 47.58 -23.69
CA GLN A 4 -18.34 47.17 -22.67
C GLN A 4 -19.03 47.12 -21.32
N THR A 5 -19.30 45.90 -20.85
CA THR A 5 -19.20 45.44 -19.45
C THR A 5 -19.73 44.02 -19.41
N ASP A 6 -18.91 43.02 -19.77
CA ASP A 6 -19.23 41.62 -19.46
C ASP A 6 -18.00 40.70 -19.45
N GLU A 7 -16.81 41.25 -19.10
CA GLU A 7 -15.54 40.51 -19.19
C GLU A 7 -14.77 40.45 -17.85
N LEU A 8 -15.45 40.59 -16.71
CA LEU A 8 -14.79 40.55 -15.39
C LEU A 8 -15.32 39.48 -14.41
N LEU A 9 -16.22 38.59 -14.83
CA LEU A 9 -16.80 37.55 -13.97
C LEU A 9 -16.42 36.10 -14.31
N ILE A 10 -15.62 35.87 -15.37
CA ILE A 10 -15.30 34.52 -15.84
C ILE A 10 -13.94 33.98 -15.31
N ASP A 11 -13.08 34.82 -14.72
CA ASP A 11 -11.69 34.41 -14.44
C ASP A 11 -11.44 33.82 -13.03
N LYS A 12 -12.36 33.97 -12.07
CA LYS A 12 -12.16 33.40 -10.71
C LYS A 12 -12.48 31.91 -10.60
N SER A 13 -13.38 31.39 -11.45
CA SER A 13 -13.74 29.95 -11.45
C SER A 13 -12.70 29.06 -12.14
N ARG A 14 -11.83 29.62 -13.00
CA ARG A 14 -10.75 28.87 -13.68
C ARG A 14 -9.46 28.75 -12.87
N MET A 15 -9.21 29.62 -11.90
CA MET A 15 -8.08 29.45 -10.96
C MET A 15 -8.38 28.37 -9.90
N HIS A 16 -9.61 28.31 -9.37
CA HIS A 16 -9.98 27.29 -8.38
C HIS A 16 -10.00 25.86 -8.97
N SER A 17 -10.32 25.68 -10.26
CA SER A 17 -10.33 24.35 -10.89
C SER A 17 -8.94 23.83 -11.27
N ARG A 18 -7.94 24.70 -11.43
CA ARG A 18 -6.55 24.31 -11.72
C ARG A 18 -5.80 23.87 -10.47
N ASP A 19 -6.03 24.52 -9.33
CA ASP A 19 -5.39 24.10 -8.07
C ASP A 19 -5.96 22.78 -7.56
N VAL A 20 -7.28 22.54 -7.65
CA VAL A 20 -7.89 21.25 -7.28
C VAL A 20 -7.42 20.11 -8.20
N GLY A 21 -7.22 20.37 -9.50
CA GLY A 21 -6.72 19.37 -10.46
C GLY A 21 -5.24 19.03 -10.33
N VAL A 22 -4.41 19.95 -9.80
CA VAL A 22 -2.99 19.71 -9.53
C VAL A 22 -2.78 19.08 -8.15
N GLN A 23 -3.62 19.40 -7.16
CA GLN A 23 -3.68 18.69 -5.88
C GLN A 23 -4.20 17.24 -6.06
N ASN A 24 -5.23 17.00 -6.88
CA ASN A 24 -5.74 15.62 -7.08
C ASN A 24 -4.70 14.68 -7.71
N ARG A 25 -3.90 15.15 -8.68
CA ARG A 25 -2.81 14.35 -9.26
C ARG A 25 -1.66 14.09 -8.28
N ALA A 26 -1.60 14.84 -7.18
CA ALA A 26 -0.59 14.67 -6.16
C ALA A 26 -0.80 13.43 -5.31
N ASP A 27 -2.06 13.14 -5.02
CA ASP A 27 -2.46 12.05 -4.14
C ASP A 27 -2.46 10.71 -4.88
N ASP A 28 -2.59 10.71 -6.21
CA ASP A 28 -2.56 9.49 -7.05
C ASP A 28 -1.27 8.67 -6.95
N CYS A 29 -0.15 9.32 -6.60
CA CYS A 29 1.16 8.69 -6.43
C CYS A 29 1.58 8.54 -4.96
N ALA A 30 0.77 9.01 -4.01
CA ALA A 30 1.03 8.76 -2.60
C ALA A 30 0.84 7.27 -2.32
N LEU A 31 1.59 6.75 -1.36
CA LEU A 31 1.51 5.38 -0.91
C LEU A 31 0.51 5.28 0.26
N PRO A 32 -0.70 4.72 0.07
CA PRO A 32 -1.69 4.67 1.13
C PRO A 32 -1.39 3.60 2.18
N ILE A 33 -1.96 3.76 3.36
CA ILE A 33 -2.10 2.68 4.35
C ILE A 33 -3.44 2.01 4.12
N VAL A 34 -3.42 0.72 3.82
CA VAL A 34 -4.59 -0.09 3.53
C VAL A 34 -5.09 -0.74 4.82
N ILE A 35 -6.34 -0.42 5.16
CA ILE A 35 -7.07 -0.95 6.30
C ILE A 35 -8.10 -1.94 5.78
N GLY A 36 -7.83 -3.23 5.98
CA GLY A 36 -8.78 -4.30 5.69
C GLY A 36 -9.87 -4.38 6.73
N VAL A 37 -11.04 -4.87 6.33
CA VAL A 37 -12.17 -5.05 7.23
C VAL A 37 -12.70 -6.47 7.17
N THR A 38 -13.08 -6.99 8.33
CA THR A 38 -13.90 -8.20 8.45
C THR A 38 -14.78 -8.11 9.70
N GLY A 39 -15.94 -8.75 9.69
CA GLY A 39 -16.75 -8.83 10.91
C GLY A 39 -18.10 -9.50 10.72
N HIS A 40 -18.90 -9.46 11.78
CA HIS A 40 -20.24 -10.05 11.78
C HIS A 40 -21.21 -9.30 10.86
N ARG A 41 -22.05 -10.08 10.16
CA ARG A 41 -23.11 -9.54 9.28
C ARG A 41 -24.28 -8.91 10.05
N HIS A 42 -24.53 -9.41 11.24
CA HIS A 42 -25.60 -8.94 12.12
C HIS A 42 -24.98 -8.29 13.35
N LEU A 43 -25.08 -6.97 13.41
CA LEU A 43 -24.63 -6.18 14.56
C LEU A 43 -25.83 -5.89 15.46
N ASP A 44 -25.60 -5.91 16.78
CA ASP A 44 -26.61 -5.45 17.74
C ASP A 44 -26.88 -3.95 17.56
N PRO A 45 -28.12 -3.54 17.22
CA PRO A 45 -28.47 -2.14 16.99
C PRO A 45 -28.15 -1.22 18.16
N ALA A 46 -28.20 -1.72 19.40
CA ALA A 46 -27.87 -0.93 20.59
C ALA A 46 -26.37 -0.61 20.69
N SER A 47 -25.52 -1.47 20.11
CA SER A 47 -24.07 -1.36 20.15
C SER A 47 -23.48 -0.56 18.97
N VAL A 48 -24.24 -0.37 17.88
CA VAL A 48 -23.77 0.27 16.64
C VAL A 48 -23.14 1.64 16.89
N ARG A 49 -23.79 2.55 17.63
CA ARG A 49 -23.25 3.90 17.88
C ARG A 49 -21.92 3.85 18.64
N SER A 50 -21.78 2.92 19.58
CA SER A 50 -20.55 2.75 20.35
C SER A 50 -19.43 2.18 19.47
N LEU A 51 -19.75 1.20 18.61
CA LEU A 51 -18.81 0.66 17.63
C LEU A 51 -18.35 1.75 16.66
N GLU A 52 -19.25 2.63 16.21
CA GLU A 52 -18.89 3.75 15.34
C GLU A 52 -17.86 4.69 16.00
N GLY A 53 -18.06 5.03 17.28
CA GLY A 53 -17.10 5.86 18.02
C GLY A 53 -15.73 5.18 18.20
N VAL A 54 -15.71 3.87 18.45
CA VAL A 54 -14.46 3.10 18.60
C VAL A 54 -13.70 3.04 17.28
N VAL A 55 -14.38 2.71 16.17
CA VAL A 55 -13.75 2.62 14.85
C VAL A 55 -13.28 4.00 14.39
N ALA A 56 -14.07 5.06 14.59
CA ALA A 56 -13.66 6.42 14.24
C ALA A 56 -12.35 6.82 14.94
N LYS A 57 -12.22 6.49 16.24
CA LYS A 57 -10.99 6.71 16.99
C LYS A 57 -9.79 5.95 16.39
N LEU A 58 -9.97 4.71 15.94
CA LEU A 58 -8.90 3.96 15.28
C LEU A 58 -8.42 4.65 14.00
N PHE A 59 -9.32 5.16 13.17
CA PHE A 59 -8.93 5.92 11.98
C PHE A 59 -8.19 7.22 12.34
N ASP A 60 -8.62 7.92 13.39
CA ASP A 60 -7.97 9.14 13.85
C ASP A 60 -6.57 8.87 14.43
N ASP A 61 -6.40 7.78 15.18
CA ASP A 61 -5.11 7.34 15.70
C ASP A 61 -4.13 7.03 14.55
N VAL A 62 -4.57 6.27 13.54
CA VAL A 62 -3.74 5.96 12.36
C VAL A 62 -3.40 7.23 11.57
N ARG A 63 -4.35 8.15 11.36
CA ARG A 63 -4.09 9.41 10.64
C ARG A 63 -3.11 10.31 11.40
N ARG A 64 -3.21 10.36 12.73
CA ARG A 64 -2.29 11.13 13.59
C ARG A 64 -0.88 10.59 13.49
N ASP A 65 -0.73 9.27 13.52
CA ASP A 65 0.57 8.62 13.58
C ASP A 65 1.24 8.60 12.18
N TYR A 66 0.45 8.62 11.10
CA TYR A 66 0.92 8.60 9.70
C TYR A 66 0.27 9.70 8.84
N PRO A 67 0.51 10.99 9.14
CA PRO A 67 -0.20 12.12 8.51
C PRO A 67 0.15 12.34 7.04
N SER A 68 1.21 11.68 6.55
CA SER A 68 1.67 11.76 5.17
C SER A 68 1.07 10.71 4.28
N SER A 69 0.44 9.68 4.82
CA SER A 69 -0.09 8.56 4.06
C SER A 69 -1.61 8.62 4.01
N PRO A 70 -2.22 8.67 2.81
CA PRO A 70 -3.67 8.56 2.69
C PRO A 70 -4.15 7.19 3.20
N LEU A 71 -5.41 7.09 3.59
CA LEU A 71 -6.00 5.85 4.07
C LEU A 71 -6.86 5.23 2.98
N VAL A 72 -6.80 3.91 2.85
CA VAL A 72 -7.69 3.13 1.99
C VAL A 72 -8.41 2.10 2.85
N VAL A 73 -9.73 2.03 2.75
CA VAL A 73 -10.52 0.93 3.30
C VAL A 73 -10.67 -0.13 2.22
N LEU A 74 -10.27 -1.35 2.55
CA LEU A 74 -10.42 -2.52 1.71
C LEU A 74 -11.50 -3.43 2.30
N SER A 75 -12.67 -3.46 1.66
CA SER A 75 -13.84 -4.16 2.19
C SER A 75 -14.69 -4.75 1.06
N PRO A 76 -15.20 -5.99 1.20
CA PRO A 76 -16.09 -6.60 0.23
C PRO A 76 -17.55 -6.11 0.38
N LEU A 77 -17.83 -5.21 1.33
CA LEU A 77 -19.13 -4.60 1.58
C LEU A 77 -20.25 -5.60 1.97
N ALA A 78 -19.88 -6.68 2.66
CA ALA A 78 -20.87 -7.52 3.31
C ALA A 78 -21.73 -6.72 4.30
N GLU A 79 -22.95 -7.19 4.57
CA GLU A 79 -23.82 -6.53 5.56
C GLU A 79 -23.12 -6.41 6.94
N GLY A 80 -23.55 -5.45 7.76
CA GLY A 80 -23.05 -5.29 9.12
C GLY A 80 -21.70 -4.59 9.22
N ALA A 81 -20.71 -5.29 9.78
CA ALA A 81 -19.41 -4.71 10.14
C ALA A 81 -18.67 -4.06 8.96
N ASP A 82 -18.65 -4.73 7.82
CA ASP A 82 -17.92 -4.29 6.63
C ASP A 82 -18.41 -2.92 6.14
N ARG A 83 -19.73 -2.76 6.00
CA ARG A 83 -20.36 -1.48 5.64
C ARG A 83 -20.25 -0.40 6.73
N LEU A 84 -20.31 -0.78 8.01
CA LEU A 84 -20.11 0.15 9.13
C LEU A 84 -18.71 0.79 9.05
N VAL A 85 -17.67 -0.02 8.89
CA VAL A 85 -16.29 0.48 8.80
C VAL A 85 -16.06 1.24 7.49
N ALA A 86 -16.63 0.80 6.37
CA ALA A 86 -16.57 1.51 5.10
C ALA A 86 -17.18 2.93 5.21
N ARG A 87 -18.34 3.06 5.86
CA ARG A 87 -19.00 4.36 6.12
C ARG A 87 -18.11 5.28 6.92
N ILE A 88 -17.54 4.78 8.02
CA ILE A 88 -16.68 5.57 8.91
C ILE A 88 -15.40 5.96 8.21
N GLY A 89 -14.77 5.05 7.47
CA GLY A 89 -13.56 5.33 6.70
C GLY A 89 -13.79 6.43 5.67
N LEU A 90 -14.88 6.36 4.90
CA LEU A 90 -15.27 7.42 3.95
C LEU A 90 -15.52 8.76 4.66
N ALA A 91 -16.22 8.76 5.81
CA ALA A 91 -16.44 9.97 6.61
C ALA A 91 -15.12 10.54 7.16
N ALA A 92 -14.13 9.68 7.39
CA ALA A 92 -12.78 10.02 7.81
C ALA A 92 -11.87 10.41 6.62
N GLY A 93 -12.40 10.50 5.39
CA GLY A 93 -11.64 10.88 4.20
C GLY A 93 -10.74 9.78 3.63
N ALA A 94 -10.96 8.51 4.01
CA ALA A 94 -10.31 7.38 3.37
C ALA A 94 -10.98 7.06 2.02
N ASN A 95 -10.20 6.54 1.08
CA ASN A 95 -10.72 5.98 -0.17
C ASN A 95 -11.27 4.57 0.08
N LEU A 96 -12.31 4.16 -0.65
CA LEU A 96 -12.89 2.81 -0.55
C LEU A 96 -12.50 1.98 -1.77
N VAL A 97 -11.97 0.78 -1.54
CA VAL A 97 -11.68 -0.22 -2.57
C VAL A 97 -12.42 -1.51 -2.25
N VAL A 98 -13.12 -2.05 -3.25
CA VAL A 98 -14.08 -3.15 -3.08
C VAL A 98 -13.67 -4.38 -3.89
N PRO A 99 -12.95 -5.35 -3.29
CA PRO A 99 -12.74 -6.66 -3.88
C PRO A 99 -14.01 -7.51 -3.71
N LEU A 100 -14.54 -8.02 -4.82
CA LEU A 100 -15.78 -8.78 -4.85
C LEU A 100 -15.52 -10.27 -5.14
N PRO A 101 -16.28 -11.18 -4.52
CA PRO A 101 -16.18 -12.62 -4.80
C PRO A 101 -16.82 -13.00 -6.14
N PHE A 102 -17.81 -12.23 -6.57
CA PHE A 102 -18.57 -12.45 -7.81
C PHE A 102 -18.80 -11.12 -8.51
N ASP A 103 -19.38 -11.18 -9.71
CA ASP A 103 -19.90 -10.00 -10.39
C ASP A 103 -20.81 -9.16 -9.45
N PRO A 104 -20.74 -7.81 -9.48
CA PRO A 104 -21.54 -6.95 -8.62
C PRO A 104 -23.04 -7.27 -8.64
N GLU A 105 -23.62 -7.61 -9.80
CA GLU A 105 -25.03 -7.93 -9.92
C GLU A 105 -25.37 -9.25 -9.21
N HIS A 106 -24.50 -10.25 -9.35
CA HIS A 106 -24.67 -11.54 -8.67
C HIS A 106 -24.51 -11.39 -7.16
N TYR A 107 -23.46 -10.68 -6.71
CA TYR A 107 -23.21 -10.48 -5.29
C TYR A 107 -24.31 -9.66 -4.61
N ARG A 108 -24.87 -8.67 -5.32
CA ARG A 108 -26.03 -7.91 -4.86
C ARG A 108 -27.23 -8.80 -4.56
N SER A 109 -27.44 -9.87 -5.32
CA SER A 109 -28.57 -10.80 -5.14
C SER A 109 -28.52 -11.59 -3.83
N ASP A 110 -27.35 -11.65 -3.16
CA ASP A 110 -27.17 -12.28 -1.86
C ASP A 110 -27.83 -11.50 -0.72
N PHE A 111 -28.16 -10.23 -0.96
CA PHE A 111 -28.76 -9.34 0.03
C PHE A 111 -30.28 -9.41 -0.02
N ALA A 112 -30.89 -9.79 1.10
CA ALA A 112 -32.31 -10.12 1.18
C ALA A 112 -33.25 -8.92 1.05
N THR A 113 -32.79 -7.69 1.34
CA THR A 113 -33.66 -6.49 1.39
C THR A 113 -33.26 -5.45 0.34
N ASP A 114 -34.25 -4.78 -0.24
CA ASP A 114 -34.04 -3.66 -1.19
C ASP A 114 -33.26 -2.50 -0.57
N GLU A 115 -33.33 -2.33 0.76
CA GLU A 115 -32.55 -1.35 1.50
C GLU A 115 -31.06 -1.72 1.50
N SER A 116 -30.74 -2.97 1.83
CA SER A 116 -29.36 -3.47 1.84
C SER A 116 -28.73 -3.46 0.45
N GLN A 117 -29.50 -3.79 -0.57
CA GLN A 117 -29.07 -3.70 -1.95
C GLN A 117 -28.77 -2.25 -2.39
N ARG A 118 -29.64 -1.29 -2.03
CA ARG A 118 -29.40 0.15 -2.30
C ARG A 118 -28.19 0.69 -1.55
N GLU A 119 -27.99 0.26 -0.32
CA GLU A 119 -26.81 0.63 0.46
C GLU A 119 -25.52 0.12 -0.20
N PHE A 120 -25.52 -1.12 -0.69
CA PHE A 120 -24.40 -1.67 -1.46
C PHE A 120 -24.10 -0.84 -2.72
N ASP A 121 -25.12 -0.48 -3.50
CA ASP A 121 -24.94 0.37 -4.69
C ASP A 121 -24.33 1.74 -4.36
N ASP A 122 -24.79 2.39 -3.27
CA ASP A 122 -24.23 3.69 -2.84
C ASP A 122 -22.74 3.55 -2.53
N PHE A 123 -22.36 2.50 -1.82
CA PHE A 123 -20.95 2.25 -1.50
C PHE A 123 -20.13 1.94 -2.75
N VAL A 124 -20.63 1.10 -3.67
CA VAL A 124 -19.93 0.79 -4.92
C VAL A 124 -19.77 2.03 -5.79
N ALA A 125 -20.79 2.90 -5.85
CA ALA A 125 -20.72 4.15 -6.60
C ALA A 125 -19.73 5.16 -5.99
N ARG A 126 -19.52 5.12 -4.67
CA ARG A 126 -18.55 5.96 -3.96
C ARG A 126 -17.16 5.34 -3.87
N ALA A 127 -17.02 4.06 -4.18
CA ALA A 127 -15.74 3.37 -4.18
C ALA A 127 -14.82 3.94 -5.27
N SER A 128 -13.55 4.15 -4.92
CA SER A 128 -12.53 4.57 -5.88
C SER A 128 -12.25 3.47 -6.90
N ARG A 129 -12.42 2.20 -6.51
CA ARG A 129 -12.26 1.02 -7.37
C ARG A 129 -13.09 -0.15 -6.83
N HIS A 130 -13.71 -0.91 -7.71
CA HIS A 130 -14.24 -2.25 -7.41
C HIS A 130 -13.78 -3.23 -8.49
N PHE A 131 -13.59 -4.49 -8.12
CA PHE A 131 -13.18 -5.53 -9.06
C PHE A 131 -13.54 -6.92 -8.53
N VAL A 132 -13.76 -7.87 -9.44
CA VAL A 132 -13.97 -9.27 -9.10
C VAL A 132 -12.63 -9.98 -9.05
N LEU A 133 -12.37 -10.76 -8.00
CA LEU A 133 -11.16 -11.57 -7.94
C LEU A 133 -11.32 -12.82 -8.83
N PRO A 134 -10.36 -13.10 -9.73
CA PRO A 134 -10.39 -14.32 -10.52
C PRO A 134 -10.08 -15.52 -9.62
N LEU A 135 -10.69 -16.67 -9.89
CA LEU A 135 -10.31 -17.91 -9.22
C LEU A 135 -8.85 -18.26 -9.54
N LEU A 136 -8.13 -18.72 -8.53
CA LEU A 136 -6.76 -19.23 -8.73
C LEU A 136 -6.76 -20.47 -9.64
N ASP A 137 -5.72 -20.59 -10.46
CA ASP A 137 -5.53 -21.71 -11.39
C ASP A 137 -5.64 -23.07 -10.67
N GLY A 138 -6.48 -23.97 -11.20
CA GLY A 138 -6.79 -25.27 -10.59
C GLY A 138 -8.15 -25.35 -9.90
N HIS A 139 -8.75 -24.22 -9.50
CA HIS A 139 -10.09 -24.18 -8.91
C HIS A 139 -11.21 -23.83 -9.92
N ALA A 140 -10.84 -23.42 -11.15
CA ALA A 140 -11.80 -23.14 -12.23
C ALA A 140 -12.66 -24.36 -12.62
N ALA A 141 -12.12 -25.58 -12.50
CA ALA A 141 -12.83 -26.82 -12.82
C ALA A 141 -13.86 -27.24 -11.75
N GLU A 142 -13.75 -26.72 -10.52
CA GLU A 142 -14.70 -26.97 -9.42
C GLU A 142 -15.80 -25.89 -9.35
N SER A 143 -15.71 -24.87 -10.20
CA SER A 143 -16.64 -23.74 -10.28
C SER A 143 -17.85 -24.05 -11.16
N THR A 144 -18.71 -24.96 -10.72
CA THR A 144 -20.13 -24.81 -11.07
C THR A 144 -20.72 -23.82 -10.08
N ALA A 145 -21.08 -22.63 -10.56
CA ALA A 145 -21.60 -21.49 -9.79
C ALA A 145 -22.80 -21.80 -8.85
N ASP A 146 -23.40 -23.00 -8.96
CA ASP A 146 -24.57 -23.46 -8.22
C ASP A 146 -24.28 -24.45 -7.06
N ALA A 147 -23.04 -24.84 -6.78
CA ALA A 147 -22.72 -25.77 -5.68
C ALA A 147 -21.97 -25.08 -4.51
N GLY A 148 -22.50 -25.21 -3.28
CA GLY A 148 -22.04 -24.46 -2.09
C GLY A 148 -20.54 -24.48 -1.80
N LEU A 149 -19.82 -25.55 -2.15
CA LEU A 149 -18.36 -25.65 -1.95
C LEU A 149 -17.55 -24.68 -2.82
N GLY A 150 -17.98 -24.42 -4.06
CA GLY A 150 -17.32 -23.47 -4.96
C GLY A 150 -17.56 -22.03 -4.52
N ARG A 151 -18.76 -21.73 -4.02
CA ARG A 151 -19.14 -20.40 -3.52
C ARG A 151 -18.35 -19.99 -2.27
N ASP A 152 -18.22 -20.90 -1.31
CA ASP A 152 -17.46 -20.67 -0.08
C ASP A 152 -15.96 -20.40 -0.34
N LEU A 153 -15.40 -21.00 -1.41
CA LEU A 153 -14.03 -20.74 -1.85
C LEU A 153 -13.84 -19.29 -2.34
N HIS A 154 -14.78 -18.74 -3.10
CA HIS A 154 -14.68 -17.34 -3.56
C HIS A 154 -14.69 -16.37 -2.38
N TYR A 155 -15.55 -16.61 -1.40
CA TYR A 155 -15.57 -15.82 -0.16
C TYR A 155 -14.27 -15.93 0.63
N ALA A 156 -13.74 -17.15 0.77
CA ALA A 156 -12.47 -17.38 1.45
C ALA A 156 -11.30 -16.72 0.71
N GLN A 157 -11.30 -16.71 -0.62
CA GLN A 157 -10.28 -16.07 -1.43
C GLN A 157 -10.29 -14.54 -1.27
N VAL A 158 -11.47 -13.91 -1.27
CA VAL A 158 -11.60 -12.47 -0.96
C VAL A 158 -11.09 -12.17 0.45
N GLY A 159 -11.43 -13.00 1.43
CA GLY A 159 -10.92 -12.89 2.79
C GLY A 159 -9.39 -12.98 2.87
N ALA A 160 -8.79 -13.96 2.18
CA ALA A 160 -7.34 -14.11 2.08
C ALA A 160 -6.68 -12.92 1.38
N TYR A 161 -7.28 -12.40 0.31
CA TYR A 161 -6.82 -11.21 -0.41
C TYR A 161 -6.79 -9.99 0.51
N ILE A 162 -7.86 -9.74 1.28
CA ILE A 162 -7.93 -8.61 2.21
C ILE A 162 -6.89 -8.74 3.32
N ALA A 163 -6.74 -9.93 3.92
CA ALA A 163 -5.78 -10.18 4.98
C ALA A 163 -4.32 -9.99 4.51
N ARG A 164 -4.02 -10.40 3.27
CA ARG A 164 -2.70 -10.29 2.63
C ARG A 164 -2.36 -8.87 2.18
N THR A 165 -3.35 -8.13 1.69
CA THR A 165 -3.16 -6.83 1.02
C THR A 165 -3.22 -5.66 2.00
N SER A 166 -3.90 -5.83 3.14
CA SER A 166 -4.00 -4.78 4.16
C SER A 166 -2.74 -4.69 5.03
N GLN A 167 -2.33 -3.47 5.41
CA GLN A 167 -1.30 -3.28 6.43
C GLN A 167 -1.87 -3.33 7.84
N ILE A 168 -3.16 -3.06 8.00
CA ILE A 168 -3.92 -3.18 9.26
C ILE A 168 -5.24 -3.89 8.95
N LEU A 169 -5.62 -4.90 9.74
CA LEU A 169 -6.96 -5.50 9.65
C LEU A 169 -7.78 -5.07 10.87
N ILE A 170 -8.99 -4.56 10.65
CA ILE A 170 -9.98 -4.31 11.70
C ILE A 170 -10.99 -5.45 11.68
N ALA A 171 -11.13 -6.15 12.81
CA ALA A 171 -12.11 -7.22 12.98
C ALA A 171 -13.16 -6.86 14.03
N LEU A 172 -14.41 -6.74 13.60
CA LEU A 172 -15.57 -6.62 14.51
C LEU A 172 -16.14 -8.02 14.75
N TRP A 173 -15.63 -8.67 15.79
CA TRP A 173 -15.76 -10.12 15.98
C TRP A 173 -15.94 -10.49 17.46
N ASP A 174 -16.60 -11.62 17.72
CA ASP A 174 -16.96 -12.10 19.07
C ASP A 174 -15.83 -12.89 19.75
N GLY A 175 -14.80 -13.28 18.99
CA GLY A 175 -13.70 -14.10 19.47
C GLY A 175 -13.94 -15.61 19.28
N ASP A 176 -15.05 -16.03 18.65
CA ASP A 176 -15.34 -17.44 18.42
C ASP A 176 -14.47 -18.01 17.30
N THR A 177 -13.48 -18.82 17.68
CA THR A 177 -12.48 -19.42 16.79
C THR A 177 -13.01 -20.62 15.99
N ARG A 178 -14.30 -20.97 16.10
CA ARG A 178 -14.90 -22.01 15.25
C ARG A 178 -14.87 -21.58 13.78
N VAL A 179 -13.89 -22.12 13.07
CA VAL A 179 -13.64 -21.93 11.63
C VAL A 179 -14.87 -22.36 10.84
N ARG A 180 -15.51 -21.40 10.16
CA ARG A 180 -16.47 -21.66 9.08
C ARG A 180 -15.84 -21.12 7.81
N LYS A 181 -15.70 -21.98 6.79
CA LYS A 181 -15.05 -21.63 5.52
C LYS A 181 -15.63 -20.33 4.95
N GLY A 182 -14.79 -19.32 4.73
CA GLY A 182 -15.18 -18.01 4.21
C GLY A 182 -15.79 -17.05 5.25
N GLY A 183 -15.70 -17.35 6.55
CA GLY A 183 -16.20 -16.51 7.63
C GLY A 183 -15.16 -15.54 8.23
N THR A 184 -15.60 -14.68 9.15
CA THR A 184 -14.75 -13.71 9.87
C THR A 184 -13.57 -14.37 10.58
N ALA A 185 -13.79 -15.53 11.19
CA ALA A 185 -12.75 -16.28 11.90
C ALA A 185 -11.62 -16.73 10.95
N ASP A 186 -11.92 -17.05 9.69
CA ASP A 186 -10.93 -17.42 8.68
C ASP A 186 -10.05 -16.22 8.33
N VAL A 187 -10.66 -15.05 8.09
CA VAL A 187 -9.90 -13.83 7.76
C VAL A 187 -8.99 -13.41 8.92
N VAL A 188 -9.49 -13.50 10.16
CA VAL A 188 -8.69 -13.30 11.38
C VAL A 188 -7.53 -14.30 11.44
N TYR A 189 -7.80 -15.57 11.17
CA TYR A 189 -6.77 -16.60 11.14
C TYR A 189 -5.72 -16.33 10.06
N PHE A 190 -6.13 -16.00 8.84
CA PHE A 190 -5.25 -15.67 7.72
C PHE A 190 -4.37 -14.47 8.05
N ARG A 191 -4.93 -13.47 8.74
CA ARG A 191 -4.17 -12.29 9.14
C ARG A 191 -3.05 -12.59 10.13
N LEU A 192 -3.29 -13.50 11.08
CA LEU A 192 -2.34 -13.82 12.14
C LEU A 192 -1.36 -14.93 11.75
N HIS A 193 -1.77 -15.88 10.91
CA HIS A 193 -1.01 -17.09 10.59
C HIS A 193 -0.63 -17.23 9.11
N GLY A 194 -1.22 -16.41 8.24
CA GLY A 194 -1.15 -16.56 6.79
C GLY A 194 -2.34 -17.29 6.20
N ALA A 195 -2.65 -16.95 4.95
CA ALA A 195 -3.64 -17.68 4.17
C ALA A 195 -3.10 -19.06 3.74
N PRO A 196 -3.97 -20.08 3.64
CA PRO A 196 -3.57 -21.42 3.22
C PRO A 196 -3.07 -21.41 1.76
N PRO A 197 -2.22 -22.37 1.37
CA PRO A 197 -1.64 -22.48 0.03
C PRO A 197 -2.68 -22.43 -1.10
N GLU A 198 -3.87 -22.99 -0.88
CA GLU A 198 -4.99 -23.05 -1.85
C GLU A 198 -5.60 -21.67 -2.15
N LEU A 199 -5.42 -20.69 -1.24
CA LEU A 199 -6.00 -19.34 -1.36
C LEU A 199 -4.94 -18.28 -1.69
N VAL A 200 -3.71 -18.71 -2.02
CA VAL A 200 -2.61 -17.84 -2.41
C VAL A 200 -2.00 -18.31 -3.73
N PRO A 201 -1.49 -17.40 -4.57
CA PRO A 201 -0.76 -17.77 -5.79
C PRO A 201 0.41 -18.72 -5.46
N VAL A 202 0.70 -19.67 -6.36
CA VAL A 202 1.69 -20.75 -6.19
C VAL A 202 3.07 -20.23 -5.76
N GLY A 203 3.44 -19.01 -6.16
CA GLY A 203 4.69 -18.35 -5.76
C GLY A 203 4.84 -18.07 -4.27
N ALA A 204 3.74 -17.98 -3.51
CA ALA A 204 3.72 -17.59 -2.10
C ALA A 204 3.78 -18.78 -1.12
N MET A 205 3.68 -20.04 -1.59
CA MET A 205 3.55 -21.22 -0.72
C MET A 205 4.80 -21.55 0.12
N LEU A 206 5.99 -21.18 -0.35
CA LEU A 206 7.27 -21.39 0.35
C LEU A 206 7.77 -20.14 1.07
N ASP A 207 7.02 -19.04 0.95
CA ASP A 207 7.31 -17.80 1.63
C ASP A 207 6.73 -17.81 3.02
N ALA A 208 7.39 -17.10 3.92
CA ALA A 208 6.85 -16.93 5.24
C ALA A 208 5.59 -16.06 5.15
N PRO A 209 4.50 -16.45 5.83
CA PRO A 209 3.16 -15.94 5.55
C PRO A 209 3.07 -14.43 5.69
N LEU A 210 2.39 -13.79 4.73
CA LEU A 210 2.04 -12.37 4.79
C LEU A 210 0.98 -12.19 5.87
N SER A 211 1.39 -11.57 6.96
CA SER A 211 0.62 -11.39 8.18
C SER A 211 0.84 -10.00 8.74
N GLY A 212 -0.01 -9.56 9.67
CA GLY A 212 0.19 -8.27 10.30
C GLY A 212 -0.75 -7.98 11.44
N PRO A 213 -0.74 -6.75 11.97
CA PRO A 213 -1.55 -6.38 13.12
C PRO A 213 -3.04 -6.51 12.81
N LEU A 214 -3.77 -6.94 13.84
CA LEU A 214 -5.22 -7.07 13.87
C LEU A 214 -5.75 -6.22 15.03
N TYR A 215 -6.60 -5.25 14.72
CA TYR A 215 -7.41 -4.54 15.70
C TYR A 215 -8.72 -5.27 15.88
N HIS A 216 -8.79 -6.07 16.95
CA HIS A 216 -9.98 -6.79 17.35
C HIS A 216 -10.88 -5.87 18.18
N VAL A 217 -11.99 -5.46 17.59
CA VAL A 217 -13.08 -4.76 18.28
C VAL A 217 -14.09 -5.82 18.71
N VAL A 218 -14.15 -6.08 20.02
CA VAL A 218 -14.98 -7.16 20.57
C VAL A 218 -16.45 -6.87 20.34
N THR A 219 -17.06 -7.64 19.44
CA THR A 219 -18.43 -7.42 18.97
C THR A 219 -19.24 -8.69 19.19
N PRO A 220 -20.21 -8.70 20.13
CA PRO A 220 -21.07 -9.86 20.35
C PRO A 220 -21.81 -10.27 19.08
N SER A 221 -22.01 -11.58 18.90
CA SER A 221 -22.84 -12.13 17.84
C SER A 221 -24.19 -12.58 18.43
N PRO A 222 -25.30 -12.59 17.66
CA PRO A 222 -26.54 -13.26 18.07
C PRO A 222 -26.34 -14.71 18.52
N THR A 223 -25.33 -15.40 17.97
CA THR A 223 -25.00 -16.80 18.34
C THR A 223 -24.06 -16.93 19.53
N THR A 224 -23.37 -15.85 19.91
CA THR A 224 -22.40 -15.81 21.00
C THR A 224 -22.60 -14.50 21.81
N PRO A 225 -23.65 -14.42 22.62
CA PRO A 225 -24.01 -13.18 23.31
C PRO A 225 -23.05 -12.81 24.45
N VAL A 226 -22.28 -13.77 24.97
CA VAL A 226 -21.22 -13.54 25.96
C VAL A 226 -19.86 -13.77 25.28
N PRO A 227 -19.24 -12.74 24.69
CA PRO A 227 -17.93 -12.87 24.08
C PRO A 227 -16.86 -13.20 25.14
N GLN A 228 -15.75 -13.78 24.67
CA GLN A 228 -14.62 -14.16 25.55
C GLN A 228 -14.00 -12.94 26.27
N PHE A 229 -14.13 -11.75 25.69
CA PHE A 229 -13.57 -10.49 26.17
C PHE A 229 -14.68 -9.47 26.44
N ALA A 230 -14.36 -8.40 27.17
CA ALA A 230 -15.31 -7.33 27.45
C ALA A 230 -15.86 -6.74 26.12
N PRO A 231 -17.20 -6.68 25.94
CA PRO A 231 -17.79 -6.06 24.75
C PRO A 231 -17.26 -4.65 24.52
N LEU A 232 -17.11 -4.26 23.24
CA LEU A 232 -16.61 -2.95 22.80
C LEU A 232 -15.15 -2.64 23.16
N SER A 233 -14.43 -3.56 23.82
CA SER A 233 -12.99 -3.40 24.04
C SER A 233 -12.22 -3.57 22.73
N VAL A 234 -11.13 -2.80 22.58
CA VAL A 234 -10.21 -2.92 21.46
C VAL A 234 -8.96 -3.63 21.93
N ARG A 235 -8.58 -4.69 21.22
CA ARG A 235 -7.35 -5.44 21.45
C ARG A 235 -6.52 -5.44 20.17
N THR A 236 -5.22 -5.25 20.31
CA THR A 236 -4.30 -5.45 19.18
C THR A 236 -3.71 -6.84 19.30
N MET A 237 -3.86 -7.64 18.26
CA MET A 237 -3.24 -8.95 18.14
C MET A 237 -2.16 -8.90 17.06
N TYR A 238 -1.06 -9.60 17.29
CA TYR A 238 0.06 -9.67 16.38
C TYR A 238 0.31 -11.12 15.92
N PRO A 239 0.87 -11.29 14.71
CA PRO A 239 1.32 -12.60 14.25
C PRO A 239 2.35 -13.23 15.18
N SER A 240 2.40 -14.56 15.19
CA SER A 240 3.45 -15.30 15.89
C SER A 240 4.81 -15.14 15.19
N GLY A 241 5.91 -15.32 15.93
CA GLY A 241 7.27 -15.20 15.42
C GLY A 241 8.03 -13.94 15.84
N TYR A 242 7.40 -13.08 16.65
CA TYR A 242 8.07 -11.98 17.36
C TYR A 242 8.34 -12.37 18.81
N GLU A 243 9.39 -11.80 19.40
CA GLU A 243 9.77 -12.06 20.80
C GLU A 243 8.69 -11.61 21.80
N SER A 244 7.95 -10.55 21.47
CA SER A 244 6.84 -10.02 22.26
C SER A 244 5.90 -9.17 21.39
N ASP A 245 4.69 -8.93 21.89
CA ASP A 245 3.73 -8.01 21.25
C ASP A 245 4.31 -6.59 21.11
N ALA A 246 5.16 -6.15 22.04
CA ALA A 246 5.82 -4.84 21.95
C ALA A 246 6.87 -4.79 20.83
N ALA A 247 7.62 -5.88 20.64
CA ALA A 247 8.57 -6.01 19.53
C ALA A 247 7.83 -6.07 18.17
N ALA A 248 6.72 -6.80 18.10
CA ALA A 248 5.85 -6.82 16.93
C ALA A 248 5.30 -5.42 16.62
N ALA A 249 4.73 -4.74 17.62
CA ALA A 249 4.21 -3.38 17.49
C ALA A 249 5.26 -2.41 16.92
N THR A 250 6.49 -2.48 17.44
CA THR A 250 7.61 -1.64 16.98
C THR A 250 7.97 -1.95 15.52
N SER A 251 8.03 -3.23 15.16
CA SER A 251 8.33 -3.67 13.79
C SER A 251 7.26 -3.20 12.80
N PHE A 252 5.98 -3.41 13.08
CA PHE A 252 4.90 -2.99 12.19
C PHE A 252 4.77 -1.47 12.11
N SER A 253 4.97 -0.76 13.23
CA SER A 253 5.00 0.70 13.22
C SER A 253 6.15 1.23 12.36
N ALA A 254 7.34 0.62 12.42
CA ALA A 254 8.47 1.00 11.57
C ALA A 254 8.19 0.79 10.07
N LYS A 255 7.43 -0.26 9.70
CA LYS A 255 6.97 -0.47 8.31
C LYS A 255 6.05 0.66 7.85
N LEU A 256 5.02 0.99 8.64
CA LEU A 256 4.09 2.07 8.34
C LEU A 256 4.77 3.46 8.34
N GLN A 257 5.74 3.68 9.23
CA GLN A 257 6.57 4.89 9.20
C GLN A 257 7.41 4.99 7.92
N SER A 258 7.78 3.87 7.30
CA SER A 258 8.48 3.88 6.01
C SER A 258 7.58 4.33 4.87
N PHE A 259 6.29 3.96 4.89
CA PHE A 259 5.29 4.51 3.97
C PHE A 259 5.16 6.04 4.15
N ASP A 260 4.98 6.47 5.39
CA ASP A 260 4.84 7.89 5.74
C ASP A 260 6.10 8.69 5.37
N ARG A 261 7.29 8.13 5.60
CA ARG A 261 8.59 8.71 5.24
C ARG A 261 8.72 8.88 3.74
N PHE A 262 8.36 7.87 2.94
CA PHE A 262 8.36 7.96 1.48
C PHE A 262 7.46 9.12 0.99
N ASN A 263 6.22 9.17 1.47
CA ASN A 263 5.27 10.21 1.10
C ASN A 263 5.72 11.61 1.53
N ARG A 264 6.30 11.73 2.73
CA ARG A 264 6.84 12.99 3.24
C ARG A 264 7.99 13.51 2.37
N ASP A 265 8.90 12.61 1.98
CA ASP A 265 10.03 12.94 1.12
C ASP A 265 9.58 13.32 -0.29
N GLU A 266 8.60 12.59 -0.83
CA GLU A 266 7.92 12.91 -2.10
C GLU A 266 7.36 14.33 -2.07
N ARG A 267 6.51 14.66 -1.09
CA ARG A 267 5.91 16.00 -0.97
C ARG A 267 6.95 17.10 -0.80
N LYS A 268 7.98 16.86 0.02
CA LYS A 268 9.03 17.85 0.30
C LYS A 268 9.91 18.14 -0.90
N LEU A 269 10.17 17.14 -1.75
CA LEU A 269 11.13 17.23 -2.85
C LEU A 269 10.49 17.36 -4.23
N ARG A 270 9.16 17.18 -4.35
CA ARG A 270 8.42 17.19 -5.61
C ARG A 270 8.77 18.36 -6.52
N SER A 271 8.66 19.60 -6.02
CA SER A 271 8.93 20.80 -6.81
C SER A 271 10.40 20.93 -7.20
N ARG A 272 11.31 20.59 -6.27
CA ARG A 272 12.76 20.65 -6.48
C ARG A 272 13.26 19.62 -7.48
N LEU A 273 12.59 18.48 -7.59
CA LEU A 273 12.99 17.36 -8.43
C LEU A 273 12.15 17.23 -9.71
N ALA A 274 11.34 18.24 -10.08
CA ALA A 274 10.49 18.20 -11.27
C ALA A 274 11.26 17.86 -12.56
N ALA A 275 12.42 18.51 -12.79
CA ALA A 275 13.27 18.22 -13.94
C ALA A 275 13.90 16.81 -13.89
N ALA A 276 14.15 16.26 -12.69
CA ALA A 276 14.64 14.90 -12.54
C ALA A 276 13.56 13.85 -12.88
N ARG A 277 12.30 14.14 -12.55
CA ARG A 277 11.16 13.28 -12.92
C ARG A 277 10.98 13.17 -14.44
N VAL A 278 11.14 14.29 -15.16
CA VAL A 278 11.11 14.28 -16.63
C VAL A 278 12.16 13.32 -17.19
N ARG A 279 13.42 13.45 -16.73
CA ARG A 279 14.51 12.54 -17.15
C ARG A 279 14.26 11.07 -16.78
N SER A 280 13.70 10.80 -15.60
CA SER A 280 13.35 9.43 -15.19
C SER A 280 12.25 8.86 -16.08
N ARG A 281 11.21 9.65 -16.43
CA ARG A 281 10.18 9.24 -17.39
C ARG A 281 10.77 8.97 -18.79
N GLU A 282 11.67 9.83 -19.27
CA GLU A 282 12.35 9.65 -20.56
C GLU A 282 13.23 8.40 -20.60
N SER A 283 13.73 7.93 -19.46
CA SER A 283 14.56 6.73 -19.38
C SER A 283 13.78 5.43 -19.67
N ILE A 284 12.47 5.41 -19.39
CA ILE A 284 11.60 4.26 -19.64
C ILE A 284 10.76 4.44 -20.92
N ALA A 285 10.59 5.68 -21.41
CA ALA A 285 9.77 5.99 -22.58
C ALA A 285 10.13 5.21 -23.86
N PRO A 286 11.42 5.01 -24.24
CA PRO A 286 11.79 4.24 -25.43
C PRO A 286 11.18 2.84 -25.45
N THR A 287 11.08 2.20 -24.30
CA THR A 287 10.53 0.84 -24.15
C THR A 287 9.00 0.81 -24.26
N LEU A 288 8.34 1.95 -24.12
CA LEU A 288 6.88 2.09 -24.11
C LEU A 288 6.35 2.72 -25.42
N MET A 289 7.22 3.11 -26.37
CA MET A 289 6.84 3.91 -27.56
C MET A 289 5.89 3.23 -28.53
N HIS A 290 5.73 1.90 -28.49
CA HIS A 290 4.96 1.14 -29.47
C HIS A 290 3.56 0.73 -28.99
N ARG A 291 3.13 1.18 -27.80
CA ARG A 291 1.87 0.75 -27.19
C ARG A 291 1.17 1.89 -26.47
N GLU A 292 -0.15 1.97 -26.63
CA GLU A 292 -0.97 2.81 -25.76
C GLU A 292 -1.09 2.16 -24.39
N LEU A 293 -0.62 2.86 -23.36
CA LEU A 293 -0.76 2.41 -21.98
C LEU A 293 -2.16 2.68 -21.48
N ASP A 294 -2.73 1.75 -20.72
CA ASP A 294 -3.98 1.99 -20.02
C ASP A 294 -3.79 2.89 -18.78
N VAL A 295 -4.87 3.13 -18.03
CA VAL A 295 -4.86 4.04 -16.87
C VAL A 295 -4.01 3.49 -15.72
N ASP A 296 -4.08 2.19 -15.41
CA ASP A 296 -3.32 1.59 -14.30
C ASP A 296 -1.82 1.53 -14.64
N GLU A 297 -1.48 1.17 -15.87
CA GLU A 297 -0.10 1.14 -16.37
C GLU A 297 0.52 2.55 -16.28
N ARG A 298 -0.21 3.59 -16.71
CA ARG A 298 0.25 4.99 -16.57
C ARG A 298 0.47 5.38 -15.12
N GLN A 299 -0.44 5.01 -14.21
CA GLN A 299 -0.26 5.28 -12.78
C GLN A 299 0.98 4.57 -12.23
N LEU A 300 1.23 3.32 -12.65
CA LEU A 300 2.41 2.58 -12.24
C LEU A 300 3.71 3.21 -12.77
N VAL A 301 3.71 3.74 -14.00
CA VAL A 301 4.84 4.53 -14.53
C VAL A 301 5.08 5.77 -13.65
N GLU A 302 4.04 6.50 -13.27
CA GLU A 302 4.21 7.70 -12.42
C GLU A 302 4.78 7.34 -11.04
N ARG A 303 4.30 6.25 -10.41
CA ARG A 303 4.83 5.73 -9.14
C ARG A 303 6.29 5.30 -9.26
N PHE A 304 6.65 4.61 -10.35
CA PHE A 304 8.04 4.28 -10.66
C PHE A 304 8.92 5.54 -10.78
N VAL A 305 8.48 6.53 -11.55
CA VAL A 305 9.21 7.79 -11.75
C VAL A 305 9.45 8.52 -10.42
N VAL A 306 8.46 8.51 -9.52
CA VAL A 306 8.61 9.09 -8.17
C VAL A 306 9.69 8.35 -7.38
N ALA A 307 9.59 7.02 -7.29
CA ALA A 307 10.52 6.19 -6.52
C ALA A 307 11.96 6.30 -7.07
N ASP A 308 12.13 6.19 -8.39
CA ASP A 308 13.44 6.28 -9.05
C ASP A 308 14.07 7.67 -8.89
N THR A 309 13.27 8.74 -9.02
CA THR A 309 13.75 10.11 -8.81
C THR A 309 14.27 10.33 -7.38
N LEU A 310 13.55 9.82 -6.37
CA LEU A 310 13.98 9.90 -4.98
C LEU A 310 15.23 9.05 -4.73
N ALA A 311 15.31 7.85 -5.32
CA ALA A 311 16.48 6.98 -5.25
C ALA A 311 17.72 7.69 -5.81
N LEU A 312 17.65 8.24 -7.03
CA LEU A 312 18.77 8.95 -7.64
C LEU A 312 19.21 10.18 -6.83
N HIS A 313 18.26 10.91 -6.23
CA HIS A 313 18.54 12.06 -5.37
C HIS A 313 19.32 11.66 -4.11
N TYR A 314 18.86 10.65 -3.38
CA TYR A 314 19.54 10.18 -2.17
C TYR A 314 20.83 9.42 -2.47
N GLY A 315 20.92 8.72 -3.60
CA GLY A 315 22.14 8.07 -4.08
C GLY A 315 23.26 9.07 -4.33
N ARG A 316 22.96 10.20 -5.00
CA ARG A 316 23.94 11.29 -5.19
C ARG A 316 24.41 11.87 -3.86
N ARG A 317 23.50 12.11 -2.91
CA ARG A 317 23.86 12.64 -1.58
C ARG A 317 24.69 11.66 -0.76
N SER A 318 24.37 10.37 -0.82
CA SER A 318 25.15 9.32 -0.18
C SER A 318 26.56 9.26 -0.76
N LEU A 319 26.70 9.34 -2.10
CA LEU A 319 28.00 9.38 -2.76
C LEU A 319 28.80 10.64 -2.39
N PHE A 320 28.19 11.83 -2.42
CA PHE A 320 28.88 13.07 -2.04
C PHE A 320 29.30 13.06 -0.56
N ALA A 321 28.49 12.48 0.33
CA ALA A 321 28.87 12.31 1.72
C ALA A 321 30.07 11.36 1.86
N LEU A 322 30.06 10.22 1.16
CA LEU A 322 31.17 9.26 1.16
C LEU A 322 32.47 9.91 0.63
N ILE A 323 32.39 10.59 -0.52
CA ILE A 323 33.54 11.30 -1.11
C ILE A 323 34.03 12.39 -0.14
N GLY A 324 33.13 13.14 0.48
CA GLY A 324 33.47 14.19 1.46
C GLY A 324 34.20 13.64 2.68
N ILE A 325 33.76 12.48 3.21
CA ILE A 325 34.42 11.80 4.33
C ILE A 325 35.81 11.31 3.92
N ILE A 326 35.92 10.61 2.79
CA ILE A 326 37.20 10.09 2.28
C ILE A 326 38.18 11.24 2.02
N ALA A 327 37.73 12.31 1.36
CA ALA A 327 38.55 13.49 1.09
C ALA A 327 38.99 14.19 2.38
N GLY A 328 38.09 14.34 3.36
CA GLY A 328 38.42 14.92 4.66
C GLY A 328 39.46 14.11 5.41
N VAL A 329 39.33 12.78 5.45
CA VAL A 329 40.32 11.87 6.05
C VAL A 329 41.65 11.95 5.30
N PHE A 330 41.63 11.95 3.97
CA PHE A 330 42.84 12.07 3.16
C PHE A 330 43.58 13.39 3.43
N VAL A 331 42.87 14.52 3.47
CA VAL A 331 43.45 15.83 3.81
C VAL A 331 44.01 15.83 5.23
N ALA A 332 43.34 15.18 6.19
CA ALA A 332 43.85 15.04 7.54
C ALA A 332 45.17 14.26 7.55
N VAL A 333 45.23 13.08 6.94
CA VAL A 333 46.45 12.27 6.84
C VAL A 333 47.58 13.06 6.16
N LEU A 334 47.28 13.73 5.05
CA LEU A 334 48.27 14.54 4.33
C LEU A 334 48.82 15.69 5.19
N ALA A 335 47.96 16.42 5.91
CA ALA A 335 48.37 17.49 6.80
C ALA A 335 49.26 16.99 7.94
N PHE A 336 48.94 15.83 8.50
CA PHE A 336 49.75 15.19 9.54
C PHE A 336 51.12 14.75 9.02
N GLU A 337 51.17 14.12 7.84
CA GLU A 337 52.44 13.68 7.23
C GLU A 337 53.35 14.85 6.85
N ILE A 338 52.77 15.93 6.30
CA ILE A 338 53.54 17.15 5.98
C ILE A 338 54.10 17.78 7.26
N TYR A 339 53.30 17.87 8.32
CA TYR A 339 53.78 18.36 9.61
C TYR A 339 54.89 17.47 10.17
N GLY A 340 54.72 16.15 10.14
CA GLY A 340 55.67 15.19 10.72
C GLY A 340 57.03 15.12 10.01
N HIS A 341 57.06 15.28 8.68
CA HIS A 341 58.26 15.02 7.88
C HIS A 341 58.84 16.22 7.13
N LEU A 342 57.99 17.18 6.73
CA LEU A 342 58.39 18.26 5.81
C LEU A 342 58.47 19.62 6.50
N LEU A 343 57.49 19.95 7.35
CA LEU A 343 57.31 21.27 7.95
C LEU A 343 56.98 21.18 9.47
N PRO A 344 57.90 20.67 10.30
CA PRO A 344 57.64 20.39 11.72
C PRO A 344 57.39 21.62 12.61
N ASN A 345 57.72 22.83 12.13
CA ASN A 345 57.51 24.07 12.90
C ASN A 345 56.16 24.76 12.57
N GLU A 346 55.45 24.29 11.55
CA GLU A 346 54.25 24.92 11.01
C GLU A 346 52.98 24.36 11.67
N HIS A 347 52.74 24.77 12.91
CA HIS A 347 51.64 24.26 13.76
C HIS A 347 50.23 24.48 13.19
N TRP A 348 50.05 25.38 12.21
CA TRP A 348 48.74 25.55 11.55
C TRP A 348 48.32 24.30 10.78
N LEU A 349 49.26 23.44 10.37
CA LEU A 349 48.97 22.13 9.75
C LEU A 349 48.24 21.18 10.71
N LEU A 350 48.56 21.23 12.01
CA LEU A 350 47.81 20.49 13.05
C LEU A 350 46.38 21.04 13.19
N GLY A 351 46.22 22.36 13.09
CA GLY A 351 44.90 23.00 13.02
C GLY A 351 44.10 22.53 11.80
N GLY A 352 44.75 22.47 10.63
CA GLY A 352 44.16 21.94 9.39
C GLY A 352 43.75 20.47 9.50
N TYR A 353 44.60 19.63 10.11
CA TYR A 353 44.29 18.22 10.42
C TYR A 353 43.01 18.09 11.25
N LEU A 354 42.92 18.82 12.37
CA LEU A 354 41.74 18.79 13.23
C LEU A 354 40.50 19.31 12.50
N ALA A 355 40.64 20.41 11.74
CA ALA A 355 39.53 20.97 10.97
C ALA A 355 38.99 19.96 9.92
N ALA A 356 39.87 19.26 9.21
CA ALA A 356 39.48 18.26 8.23
C ALA A 356 38.71 17.09 8.86
N LEU A 357 39.14 16.63 10.05
CA LEU A 357 38.40 15.60 10.81
C LEU A 357 37.03 16.08 11.29
N ILE A 358 36.93 17.33 11.76
CA ILE A 358 35.65 17.93 12.16
C ILE A 358 34.70 18.00 10.97
N VAL A 359 35.18 18.41 9.79
CA VAL A 359 34.38 18.44 8.56
C VAL A 359 33.90 17.03 8.19
N ALA A 360 34.79 16.03 8.19
CA ALA A 360 34.40 14.65 7.90
C ALA A 360 33.34 14.13 8.90
N TRP A 361 33.51 14.43 10.19
CA TRP A 361 32.53 14.08 11.22
C TRP A 361 31.18 14.80 11.02
N LEU A 362 31.19 16.08 10.67
CA LEU A 362 29.97 16.85 10.37
C LEU A 362 29.24 16.27 9.15
N VAL A 363 29.97 15.93 8.08
CA VAL A 363 29.39 15.28 6.90
C VAL A 363 28.73 13.95 7.28
N GLN A 364 29.41 13.13 8.08
CA GLN A 364 28.85 11.85 8.55
C GLN A 364 27.62 12.05 9.44
N ARG A 365 27.61 13.07 10.31
CA ARG A 365 26.45 13.38 11.14
C ARG A 365 25.25 13.85 10.34
N VAL A 366 25.46 14.72 9.35
CA VAL A 366 24.38 15.19 8.46
C VAL A 366 23.87 14.05 7.58
N ALA A 367 24.75 13.22 7.03
CA ALA A 367 24.38 12.07 6.21
C ALA A 367 23.63 11.00 7.01
N GLY A 368 24.07 10.73 8.25
CA GLY A 368 23.42 9.81 9.17
C GLY A 368 22.05 10.31 9.62
N ALA A 369 21.94 11.57 10.05
CA ALA A 369 20.67 12.17 10.44
C ALA A 369 19.65 12.26 9.28
N GLY A 370 20.15 12.37 8.04
CA GLY A 370 19.33 12.33 6.84
C GLY A 370 19.04 10.93 6.29
N GLU A 371 19.66 9.89 6.87
CA GLU A 371 19.57 8.49 6.47
C GLU A 371 19.79 8.26 4.96
N TYR A 372 20.72 8.99 4.34
CA TYR A 372 20.83 9.04 2.88
C TYR A 372 21.06 7.66 2.24
N GLN A 373 21.88 6.82 2.86
CA GLN A 373 22.18 5.48 2.34
C GLN A 373 20.97 4.54 2.47
N ALA A 374 20.30 4.52 3.62
CA ALA A 374 19.13 3.68 3.84
C ALA A 374 18.02 4.06 2.85
N LYS A 375 17.70 5.35 2.74
CA LYS A 375 16.71 5.88 1.78
C LYS A 375 17.07 5.56 0.33
N TYR A 376 18.34 5.67 -0.04
CA TYR A 376 18.79 5.30 -1.38
C TYR A 376 18.49 3.83 -1.70
N LEU A 377 18.91 2.91 -0.82
CA LEU A 377 18.72 1.47 -1.02
C LEU A 377 17.23 1.11 -1.06
N ASP A 378 16.46 1.64 -0.12
CA ASP A 378 15.01 1.49 0.00
C ASP A 378 14.28 1.93 -1.28
N TYR A 379 14.48 3.19 -1.71
CA TYR A 379 13.77 3.74 -2.86
C TYR A 379 14.24 3.12 -4.17
N ARG A 380 15.50 2.69 -4.25
CA ARG A 380 16.01 1.97 -5.41
C ARG A 380 15.37 0.59 -5.52
N ALA A 381 15.25 -0.14 -4.42
CA ALA A 381 14.60 -1.44 -4.39
C ALA A 381 13.10 -1.34 -4.74
N LEU A 382 12.41 -0.31 -4.25
CA LEU A 382 11.03 0.00 -4.62
C LEU A 382 10.89 0.34 -6.12
N ALA A 383 11.74 1.22 -6.65
CA ALA A 383 11.73 1.56 -8.07
C ALA A 383 11.97 0.35 -8.97
N GLU A 384 12.94 -0.50 -8.63
CA GLU A 384 13.20 -1.72 -9.41
C GLU A 384 12.04 -2.72 -9.33
N GLY A 385 11.41 -2.89 -8.15
CA GLY A 385 10.23 -3.74 -8.01
C GLY A 385 9.05 -3.26 -8.88
N LEU A 386 8.76 -1.95 -8.88
CA LEU A 386 7.72 -1.37 -9.73
C LEU A 386 8.04 -1.47 -11.21
N ARG A 387 9.31 -1.32 -11.59
CA ARG A 387 9.75 -1.49 -12.97
C ARG A 387 9.48 -2.91 -13.46
N VAL A 388 9.77 -3.92 -12.63
CA VAL A 388 9.46 -5.32 -12.97
C VAL A 388 7.94 -5.52 -13.07
N GLN A 389 7.16 -4.99 -12.11
CA GLN A 389 5.69 -5.11 -12.14
C GLN A 389 5.10 -4.53 -13.42
N LEU A 390 5.59 -3.36 -13.86
CA LEU A 390 5.15 -2.72 -15.08
C LEU A 390 5.43 -3.60 -16.31
N PHE A 391 6.63 -4.16 -16.42
CA PHE A 391 6.97 -5.02 -17.56
C PHE A 391 6.21 -6.35 -17.54
N TRP A 392 5.87 -6.88 -16.36
CA TRP A 392 4.99 -8.04 -16.24
C TRP A 392 3.59 -7.73 -16.76
N TRP A 393 2.98 -6.62 -16.33
CA TRP A 393 1.67 -6.19 -16.83
C TRP A 393 1.67 -5.98 -18.35
N ILE A 394 2.71 -5.34 -18.88
CA ILE A 394 2.86 -5.14 -20.33
C ILE A 394 2.96 -6.50 -21.07
N ALA A 395 3.62 -7.48 -20.47
CA ALA A 395 3.74 -8.84 -21.01
C ALA A 395 2.47 -9.70 -20.81
N GLY A 396 1.42 -9.16 -20.17
CA GLY A 396 0.19 -9.90 -19.84
C GLY A 396 0.31 -10.81 -18.62
N LEU A 397 1.40 -10.70 -17.86
CA LEU A 397 1.57 -11.35 -16.56
C LEU A 397 1.05 -10.41 -15.47
N HIS A 398 -0.08 -10.76 -14.87
CA HIS A 398 -0.72 -9.92 -13.85
C HIS A 398 -0.50 -10.42 -12.41
N ASP A 399 0.45 -11.34 -12.23
CA ASP A 399 0.95 -11.71 -10.91
C ASP A 399 1.57 -10.51 -10.20
N ASP A 400 1.49 -10.51 -8.87
CA ASP A 400 2.12 -9.50 -8.04
C ASP A 400 3.61 -9.84 -7.85
N VAL A 401 4.49 -8.94 -8.28
CA VAL A 401 5.94 -9.08 -8.12
C VAL A 401 6.32 -9.21 -6.65
N ALA A 402 5.54 -8.64 -5.72
CA ALA A 402 5.77 -8.79 -4.29
C ALA A 402 5.75 -10.25 -3.82
N ASP A 403 5.12 -11.18 -4.55
CA ASP A 403 5.12 -12.61 -4.26
C ASP A 403 6.37 -13.35 -4.82
N HIS A 404 7.13 -12.71 -5.69
CA HIS A 404 8.32 -13.28 -6.33
C HIS A 404 9.62 -12.57 -5.95
N TYR A 405 9.53 -11.42 -5.30
CA TYR A 405 10.66 -10.54 -5.03
C TYR A 405 11.20 -10.66 -3.60
N MET A 406 12.52 -10.82 -3.47
CA MET A 406 13.29 -10.68 -2.20
C MET A 406 12.81 -11.54 -1.01
N ARG A 407 12.48 -12.81 -1.27
CA ARG A 407 11.91 -13.79 -0.33
C ARG A 407 12.68 -14.05 0.98
N LYS A 408 13.98 -13.71 1.07
CA LYS A 408 14.86 -14.05 2.22
C LYS A 408 15.18 -12.90 3.19
N GLN A 409 14.77 -11.65 2.92
CA GLN A 409 15.22 -10.46 3.68
C GLN A 409 14.09 -9.77 4.47
N ARG A 410 13.56 -10.50 5.46
CA ARG A 410 12.27 -10.27 6.15
C ARG A 410 12.18 -9.09 7.15
N SER A 411 13.10 -8.13 7.15
CA SER A 411 13.11 -7.07 8.19
C SER A 411 13.23 -5.65 7.67
N VAL A 412 14.08 -5.40 6.68
CA VAL A 412 14.27 -4.06 6.11
C VAL A 412 13.39 -3.84 4.87
N LEU A 413 13.03 -4.90 4.16
CA LEU A 413 12.42 -4.81 2.82
C LEU A 413 10.95 -5.24 2.76
N ASP A 414 10.37 -5.68 3.88
CA ASP A 414 8.96 -6.07 3.94
C ASP A 414 8.03 -4.92 3.53
N TRP A 415 8.32 -3.70 3.98
CA TRP A 415 7.50 -2.53 3.63
C TRP A 415 7.53 -2.24 2.12
N ILE A 416 8.59 -2.63 1.41
CA ILE A 416 8.69 -2.45 -0.05
C ILE A 416 7.76 -3.42 -0.76
N ARG A 417 7.68 -4.68 -0.30
CA ARG A 417 6.73 -5.67 -0.81
C ARG A 417 5.29 -5.19 -0.58
N ASP A 418 5.00 -4.72 0.63
CA ASP A 418 3.70 -4.14 0.97
C ASP A 418 3.39 -2.92 0.09
N ALA A 419 4.38 -2.07 -0.19
CA ALA A 419 4.21 -0.88 -1.01
C ALA A 419 3.87 -1.21 -2.47
N ILE A 420 4.59 -2.18 -3.07
CA ILE A 420 4.33 -2.66 -4.43
C ILE A 420 2.91 -3.24 -4.49
N ARG A 421 2.56 -4.12 -3.54
CA ARG A 421 1.22 -4.74 -3.47
C ARG A 421 0.11 -3.70 -3.35
N THR A 422 0.29 -2.71 -2.47
CA THR A 422 -0.68 -1.63 -2.27
C THR A 422 -0.92 -0.83 -3.55
N TRP A 423 0.12 -0.55 -4.34
CA TRP A 423 -0.04 0.12 -5.62
C TRP A 423 -0.56 -0.79 -6.73
N SER A 424 -0.41 -2.10 -6.59
CA SER A 424 -0.92 -3.12 -7.52
C SER A 424 -2.33 -3.60 -7.20
N ILE A 425 -3.05 -3.01 -6.23
CA ILE A 425 -4.41 -3.42 -5.85
C ILE A 425 -5.36 -3.38 -7.06
N GLY A 426 -6.04 -4.52 -7.29
CA GLY A 426 -6.91 -4.74 -8.45
C GLY A 426 -6.17 -5.14 -9.73
N GLY A 427 -4.84 -5.27 -9.70
CA GLY A 427 -4.04 -5.78 -10.81
C GLY A 427 -4.37 -7.24 -11.17
N GLU A 428 -4.60 -8.08 -10.14
CA GLU A 428 -4.95 -9.50 -10.31
C GLU A 428 -6.25 -9.69 -11.12
N ALA A 429 -7.22 -8.77 -11.02
CA ALA A 429 -8.49 -8.82 -11.76
C ALA A 429 -8.35 -8.57 -13.28
N ARG A 430 -7.16 -8.17 -13.74
CA ARG A 430 -6.88 -7.94 -15.17
C ARG A 430 -6.69 -9.24 -15.95
N THR A 431 -6.20 -10.31 -15.30
CA THR A 431 -6.02 -11.63 -15.94
C THR A 431 -7.28 -12.11 -16.63
N ALA A 432 -8.41 -12.04 -15.94
CA ALA A 432 -9.71 -12.51 -16.42
C ALA A 432 -10.19 -11.75 -17.66
N LYS A 433 -9.99 -10.43 -17.69
CA LYS A 433 -10.47 -9.57 -18.78
C LYS A 433 -9.66 -9.79 -20.05
N ASP A 434 -8.34 -9.93 -19.94
CA ASP A 434 -7.46 -10.19 -21.08
C ASP A 434 -7.62 -11.64 -21.59
N SER A 435 -7.84 -12.62 -20.70
CA SER A 435 -8.13 -14.00 -21.10
C SER A 435 -9.47 -14.12 -21.84
N ASP A 436 -10.49 -13.37 -21.43
CA ASP A 436 -11.80 -13.36 -22.11
C ASP A 436 -11.72 -12.67 -23.49
N VAL A 437 -10.93 -11.60 -23.62
CA VAL A 437 -10.68 -10.96 -24.92
C VAL A 437 -9.87 -11.89 -25.84
N ALA A 438 -8.81 -12.53 -25.34
CA ALA A 438 -8.03 -13.50 -26.11
C ALA A 438 -8.86 -14.73 -26.52
N ALA A 439 -9.75 -15.21 -25.63
CA ALA A 439 -10.67 -16.31 -25.93
C ALA A 439 -11.76 -15.91 -26.93
N SER A 440 -12.24 -14.65 -26.87
CA SER A 440 -13.16 -14.07 -27.84
C SER A 440 -12.51 -13.94 -29.22
N GLU A 441 -11.31 -13.39 -29.31
CA GLU A 441 -10.56 -13.25 -30.56
C GLU A 441 -10.19 -14.61 -31.17
N ALA A 442 -9.82 -15.60 -30.35
CA ALA A 442 -9.62 -16.98 -30.80
C ALA A 442 -10.92 -17.64 -31.29
N ARG A 443 -12.08 -17.32 -30.71
CA ARG A 443 -13.39 -17.79 -31.19
C ARG A 443 -13.80 -17.12 -32.51
N PHE A 444 -13.43 -15.86 -32.74
CA PHE A 444 -13.61 -15.20 -34.03
C PHE A 444 -12.63 -15.70 -35.10
N ALA A 445 -11.45 -16.17 -34.73
CA ALA A 445 -10.48 -16.78 -35.64
C ALA A 445 -10.83 -18.22 -36.08
N ILE A 446 -11.81 -18.88 -35.44
CA ILE A 446 -12.29 -20.24 -35.79
C ILE A 446 -13.57 -20.20 -36.65
N VAL A 447 -14.06 -19.01 -37.00
CA VAL A 447 -15.16 -18.83 -37.97
C VAL A 447 -14.66 -18.06 -39.19
N ILE A 448 -13.68 -18.62 -39.91
CA ILE A 448 -13.41 -18.33 -41.33
C ILE A 448 -13.05 -19.64 -42.04
#